data_AF-A0AAW4PIF2-F1
#
_entry.id   AF-A0AAW4PIF2-F1
#
_cell.length_a   1.000
_cell.length_b   1.000
_cell.length_c   1.000
_cell.angle_alpha   90.00
_cell.angle_beta   90.00
_cell.angle_gamma   90.00
#
_symmetry.space_group_name_H-M   'P 1'
#
loop_
_entity.id
_entity.type
_entity.pdbx_description
1 polymer ?
#
loop_
_entity_poly.entity_id
_entity_poly.type
_entity_poly.pdbx_seq_one_letter_code
_entity_poly.pdbx_strand_id
1 'polypeptide(L)'
;MVDELRESDIESTERERTIRLHIGEHHDGQIDCFGIIPSLEWDQLPMNVDVNNLLDQVTISASGVERPPVATNFHPTESEVRFQIDPQADKFEIQIKGPDELDAITGDWTADGLASGDIFVGDQSRARRHRSQRQVKEGEWVYLITSPLPRHLPDVVTTHSLGEVTVLAFPAREATEDLLEDYGDGLTTDNYGFDADVILPAHAHPTVEAPIYGWTEETVLVGVTPDDEIDPVFEVVTIPKRAGSVIDLDPTGPGNPRYYRTKVPEHGSRRISIHQRNSSRHRMVHLHAVATADKMPSLDTETNECGINIEDGADTYELRPLGEDQTHQFGAEYNPHLFPMEFAYVGPEGLELELNAEFVAEAPFGPTITEFTTDPESVPEDIVHWVMNGCSSVQIEFDGIGSVTLEFAQPALATTLDDGEVSTESV
;
A
#
# COMPACT_ATOMS: atom_id res chain seq x y z
N MET A 1 -21.76 -7.41 19.47
CA MET A 1 -22.26 -7.40 18.08
C MET A 1 -21.07 -7.84 17.27
N VAL A 2 -21.17 -8.94 16.51
CA VAL A 2 -20.06 -9.34 15.64
C VAL A 2 -19.99 -8.25 14.58
N ASP A 3 -18.88 -7.52 14.51
CA ASP A 3 -18.65 -6.56 13.44
C ASP A 3 -18.77 -7.33 12.12
N GLU A 4 -19.90 -7.13 11.42
CA GLU A 4 -19.99 -7.51 10.01
C GLU A 4 -18.93 -6.67 9.31
N LEU A 5 -17.82 -7.34 9.05
CA LEU A 5 -16.66 -6.82 8.34
C LEU A 5 -17.11 -6.11 7.07
N ARG A 6 -16.51 -4.96 6.82
CA ARG A 6 -16.92 -4.06 5.74
C ARG A 6 -16.42 -4.58 4.42
N GLU A 7 -17.27 -4.46 3.41
CA GLU A 7 -16.98 -4.85 2.04
C GLU A 7 -16.62 -3.58 1.25
N SER A 8 -15.56 -3.64 0.45
CA SER A 8 -15.21 -2.52 -0.44
C SER A 8 -16.25 -2.34 -1.54
N ASP A 9 -16.29 -1.16 -2.16
CA ASP A 9 -17.20 -0.91 -3.28
C ASP A 9 -16.87 -1.79 -4.49
N ILE A 10 -15.59 -2.13 -4.67
CA ILE A 10 -15.12 -3.08 -5.70
C ILE A 10 -15.65 -4.47 -5.41
N GLU A 11 -15.53 -4.98 -4.18
CA GLU A 11 -16.06 -6.30 -3.81
C GLU A 11 -17.57 -6.36 -4.01
N SER A 12 -18.31 -5.33 -3.58
CA SER A 12 -19.76 -5.29 -3.79
C SER A 12 -20.10 -5.30 -5.28
N THR A 13 -19.38 -4.50 -6.08
CA THR A 13 -19.53 -4.44 -7.54
C THR A 13 -19.28 -5.81 -8.18
N GLU A 14 -18.23 -6.52 -7.76
CA GLU A 14 -17.89 -7.84 -8.31
C GLU A 14 -18.89 -8.91 -7.91
N ARG A 15 -19.34 -8.90 -6.66
CA ARG A 15 -20.41 -9.78 -6.17
C ARG A 15 -21.72 -9.55 -6.93
N GLU A 16 -22.04 -8.29 -7.22
CA GLU A 16 -23.20 -7.87 -8.01
C GLU A 16 -23.02 -8.09 -9.52
N ARG A 17 -21.84 -8.56 -9.96
CA ARG A 17 -21.49 -8.73 -11.38
C ARG A 17 -21.67 -7.44 -12.18
N THR A 18 -21.22 -6.33 -11.62
CA THR A 18 -21.23 -5.04 -12.29
C THR A 18 -19.90 -4.80 -13.02
N ILE A 19 -19.96 -4.31 -14.26
CA ILE A 19 -18.77 -3.89 -15.01
C ILE A 19 -18.28 -2.56 -14.44
N ARG A 20 -17.00 -2.48 -14.06
CA ARG A 20 -16.39 -1.22 -13.63
C ARG A 20 -16.00 -0.39 -14.84
N LEU A 21 -16.72 0.69 -15.09
CA LEU A 21 -16.42 1.61 -16.20
C LEU A 21 -15.34 2.61 -15.80
N HIS A 22 -14.44 2.90 -16.72
CA HIS A 22 -13.35 3.85 -16.54
C HIS A 22 -13.22 4.76 -17.75
N ILE A 23 -12.73 5.99 -17.53
CA ILE A 23 -12.25 6.91 -18.56
C ILE A 23 -10.74 7.08 -18.37
N GLY A 24 -10.00 7.17 -19.47
CA GLY A 24 -8.57 7.46 -19.45
C GLY A 24 -8.16 8.32 -20.63
N GLU A 25 -7.24 9.24 -20.40
CA GLU A 25 -6.64 10.10 -21.42
C GLU A 25 -5.32 9.49 -21.93
N HIS A 26 -5.19 9.42 -23.25
CA HIS A 26 -3.98 9.01 -23.94
C HIS A 26 -2.96 10.15 -24.05
N HIS A 27 -1.71 9.81 -24.36
CA HIS A 27 -0.65 10.81 -24.55
C HIS A 27 -0.92 11.80 -25.70
N ASP A 28 -1.80 11.47 -26.64
CA ASP A 28 -2.22 12.36 -27.72
C ASP A 28 -3.45 13.23 -27.37
N GLY A 29 -3.92 13.14 -26.12
CA GLY A 29 -5.05 13.90 -25.59
C GLY A 29 -6.42 13.30 -25.94
N GLN A 30 -6.47 12.11 -26.56
CA GLN A 30 -7.74 11.42 -26.78
C GLN A 30 -8.22 10.77 -25.49
N ILE A 31 -9.52 10.83 -25.22
CA ILE A 31 -10.14 10.09 -24.12
C ILE A 31 -10.78 8.80 -24.63
N ASP A 32 -10.56 7.72 -23.89
CA ASP A 32 -11.19 6.43 -24.12
C ASP A 32 -12.04 6.04 -22.92
N CYS A 33 -13.10 5.27 -23.17
CA CYS A 33 -13.87 4.60 -22.13
C CYS A 33 -13.73 3.08 -22.26
N PHE A 34 -13.55 2.42 -21.12
CA PHE A 34 -13.30 0.99 -21.08
C PHE A 34 -13.92 0.35 -19.84
N GLY A 35 -14.26 -0.92 -19.96
CA GLY A 35 -14.77 -1.75 -18.87
C GLY A 35 -13.67 -2.61 -18.27
N ILE A 36 -13.78 -2.86 -16.97
CA ILE A 36 -12.94 -3.78 -16.23
C ILE A 36 -13.82 -4.76 -15.44
N ILE A 37 -13.50 -6.03 -15.55
CA ILE A 37 -13.99 -7.12 -14.70
C ILE A 37 -12.77 -7.89 -14.13
N PRO A 38 -12.90 -8.57 -12.98
CA PRO A 38 -11.80 -9.32 -12.40
C PRO A 38 -11.32 -10.45 -13.32
N SER A 39 -10.01 -10.70 -13.33
CA SER A 39 -9.44 -11.96 -13.80
C SER A 39 -9.54 -13.03 -12.70
N LEU A 40 -9.18 -14.27 -13.02
CA LEU A 40 -9.04 -15.31 -12.01
C LEU A 40 -7.84 -15.03 -11.12
N GLU A 41 -7.93 -15.43 -9.86
CA GLU A 41 -6.78 -15.48 -8.94
C GLU A 41 -6.35 -16.94 -8.73
N TRP A 42 -5.04 -17.19 -8.54
CA TRP A 42 -4.52 -18.55 -8.41
C TRP A 42 -5.10 -19.31 -7.21
N ASP A 43 -5.52 -18.59 -6.18
CA ASP A 43 -6.12 -19.14 -4.97
C ASP A 43 -7.59 -19.53 -5.12
N GLN A 44 -8.28 -19.03 -6.14
CA GLN A 44 -9.65 -19.40 -6.49
C GLN A 44 -9.70 -20.76 -7.19
N LEU A 45 -8.57 -21.24 -7.69
CA LEU A 45 -8.48 -22.45 -8.50
C LEU A 45 -8.03 -23.66 -7.66
N PRO A 46 -8.58 -24.87 -7.90
CA PRO A 46 -8.09 -26.06 -7.23
C PRO A 46 -6.62 -26.35 -7.58
N MET A 47 -5.85 -26.83 -6.60
CA MET A 47 -4.44 -27.17 -6.80
C MET A 47 -4.25 -28.16 -7.95
N ASN A 48 -3.28 -27.87 -8.84
CA ASN A 48 -2.89 -28.67 -10.01
C ASN A 48 -3.92 -28.73 -11.16
N VAL A 49 -4.88 -27.81 -11.20
CA VAL A 49 -5.75 -27.68 -12.38
C VAL A 49 -5.02 -26.97 -13.51
N ASP A 50 -5.17 -27.50 -14.72
CA ASP A 50 -4.72 -26.83 -15.93
C ASP A 50 -5.73 -25.75 -16.31
N VAL A 51 -5.38 -24.50 -15.99
CA VAL A 51 -6.21 -23.32 -16.22
C VAL A 51 -6.56 -23.15 -17.69
N ASN A 52 -5.64 -23.46 -18.60
CA ASN A 52 -5.90 -23.31 -20.03
C ASN A 52 -7.03 -24.25 -20.48
N ASN A 53 -7.05 -25.49 -19.98
CA ASN A 53 -8.13 -26.43 -20.28
C ASN A 53 -9.49 -25.99 -19.71
N LEU A 54 -9.51 -25.28 -18.58
CA LEU A 54 -10.74 -24.69 -18.04
C LEU A 54 -11.21 -23.52 -18.92
N LEU A 55 -10.29 -22.62 -19.29
CA LEU A 55 -10.60 -21.45 -20.11
C LEU A 55 -11.03 -21.83 -21.53
N ASP A 56 -10.52 -22.93 -22.09
CA ASP A 56 -10.96 -23.47 -23.39
C ASP A 56 -12.44 -23.88 -23.39
N GLN A 57 -13.04 -24.10 -22.22
CA GLN A 57 -14.46 -24.41 -22.05
C GLN A 57 -15.33 -23.17 -21.84
N VAL A 58 -14.72 -21.98 -21.73
CA VAL A 58 -15.44 -20.73 -21.51
C VAL A 58 -16.02 -20.20 -22.82
N THR A 59 -17.31 -19.85 -22.77
CA THR A 59 -18.01 -19.15 -23.85
C THR A 59 -18.38 -17.75 -23.39
N ILE A 60 -18.02 -16.75 -24.20
CA ILE A 60 -18.27 -15.34 -23.91
C ILE A 60 -19.18 -14.77 -25.00
N SER A 61 -20.23 -14.06 -24.58
CA SER A 61 -21.06 -13.24 -25.44
C SER A 61 -21.16 -11.84 -24.86
N ALA A 62 -21.05 -10.82 -25.71
CA ALA A 62 -21.05 -9.43 -25.27
C ALA A 62 -21.96 -8.54 -26.12
N SER A 63 -22.46 -7.46 -25.53
CA SER A 63 -23.29 -6.43 -26.16
C SER A 63 -22.88 -5.05 -25.63
N GLY A 64 -22.89 -4.03 -26.49
CA GLY A 64 -22.41 -2.68 -26.15
C GLY A 64 -20.88 -2.59 -26.01
N VAL A 65 -20.14 -3.60 -26.46
CA VAL A 65 -18.68 -3.69 -26.33
C VAL A 65 -18.06 -3.76 -27.73
N GLU A 66 -17.11 -2.88 -28.03
CA GLU A 66 -16.43 -2.84 -29.33
C GLU A 66 -15.43 -3.99 -29.49
N ARG A 67 -14.69 -4.29 -28.41
CA ARG A 67 -13.69 -5.36 -28.36
C ARG A 67 -13.97 -6.24 -27.15
N PRO A 68 -14.81 -7.28 -27.29
CA PRO A 68 -15.15 -8.15 -26.18
C PRO A 68 -13.92 -8.91 -25.67
N PRO A 69 -13.87 -9.24 -24.37
CA PRO A 69 -12.81 -10.08 -23.85
C PRO A 69 -12.90 -11.50 -24.40
N VAL A 70 -11.76 -12.17 -24.47
CA VAL A 70 -11.65 -13.59 -24.81
C VAL A 70 -11.29 -14.39 -23.56
N ALA A 71 -11.53 -15.71 -23.58
CA ALA A 71 -11.35 -16.57 -22.41
C ALA A 71 -9.94 -16.47 -21.80
N THR A 72 -8.89 -16.36 -22.63
CA THR A 72 -7.50 -16.24 -22.16
C THR A 72 -7.23 -14.96 -21.37
N ASN A 73 -8.04 -13.90 -21.54
CA ASN A 73 -7.88 -12.68 -20.74
C ASN A 73 -8.17 -12.91 -19.25
N PHE A 74 -8.90 -13.97 -18.90
CA PHE A 74 -9.22 -14.29 -17.50
C PHE A 74 -8.14 -15.15 -16.83
N HIS A 75 -7.07 -15.49 -17.53
CA HIS A 75 -6.00 -16.29 -16.96
C HIS A 75 -5.39 -15.59 -15.72
N PRO A 76 -5.03 -16.29 -14.63
CA PRO A 76 -4.48 -15.68 -13.42
C PRO A 76 -3.14 -14.94 -13.57
N THR A 77 -2.52 -15.02 -14.73
CA THR A 77 -1.35 -14.20 -15.09
C THR A 77 -1.73 -12.81 -15.55
N GLU A 78 -3.02 -12.57 -15.83
CA GLU A 78 -3.55 -11.24 -16.10
C GLU A 78 -3.97 -10.62 -14.78
N SER A 79 -3.61 -9.36 -14.56
CA SER A 79 -4.01 -8.64 -13.36
C SER A 79 -5.51 -8.37 -13.32
N GLU A 80 -6.10 -8.12 -14.49
CA GLU A 80 -7.51 -7.78 -14.68
C GLU A 80 -7.92 -7.97 -16.15
N VAL A 81 -9.22 -8.02 -16.40
CA VAL A 81 -9.75 -8.10 -17.77
C VAL A 81 -10.27 -6.74 -18.20
N ARG A 82 -9.48 -6.07 -19.04
CA ARG A 82 -9.83 -4.77 -19.66
C ARG A 82 -10.38 -4.98 -21.07
N PHE A 83 -11.46 -4.28 -21.40
CA PHE A 83 -12.07 -4.31 -22.73
C PHE A 83 -12.65 -2.95 -23.13
N GLN A 84 -12.69 -2.67 -24.43
CA GLN A 84 -13.16 -1.40 -24.97
C GLN A 84 -14.68 -1.43 -25.14
N ILE A 85 -15.38 -0.46 -24.55
CA ILE A 85 -16.83 -0.34 -24.63
C ILE A 85 -17.24 0.60 -25.75
N ASP A 86 -18.46 0.43 -26.27
CA ASP A 86 -19.05 1.38 -27.21
C ASP A 86 -19.66 2.56 -26.42
N PRO A 87 -19.11 3.78 -26.49
CA PRO A 87 -19.61 4.91 -25.71
C PRO A 87 -21.04 5.34 -26.10
N GLN A 88 -21.62 4.77 -27.17
CA GLN A 88 -22.99 5.03 -27.62
C GLN A 88 -23.99 3.98 -27.16
N ALA A 89 -23.55 2.90 -26.51
CA ALA A 89 -24.45 1.89 -26.02
C ALA A 89 -25.17 2.35 -24.74
N ASP A 90 -26.49 2.12 -24.70
CA ASP A 90 -27.32 2.40 -23.51
C ASP A 90 -27.01 1.44 -22.34
N LYS A 91 -26.42 0.28 -22.63
CA LYS A 91 -26.07 -0.77 -21.66
C LYS A 91 -24.89 -1.59 -22.16
N PHE A 92 -24.04 -1.99 -21.23
CA PHE A 92 -22.95 -2.94 -21.42
C PHE A 92 -23.30 -4.29 -20.80
N GLU A 93 -23.03 -5.36 -21.53
CA GLU A 93 -23.28 -6.72 -21.05
C GLU A 93 -22.21 -7.69 -21.53
N ILE A 94 -21.68 -8.50 -20.60
CA ILE A 94 -20.77 -9.61 -20.88
C ILE A 94 -21.30 -10.84 -20.14
N GLN A 95 -21.82 -11.80 -20.89
CA GLN A 95 -22.24 -13.09 -20.36
C GLN A 95 -21.11 -14.10 -20.53
N ILE A 96 -20.69 -14.71 -19.41
CA ILE A 96 -19.61 -15.68 -19.34
C ILE A 96 -20.19 -17.01 -18.83
N LYS A 97 -20.09 -18.05 -19.67
CA LYS A 97 -20.48 -19.42 -19.33
C LYS A 97 -19.25 -20.29 -19.30
N GLY A 98 -19.10 -21.10 -18.26
CA GLY A 98 -17.94 -21.96 -18.06
C GLY A 98 -18.22 -23.04 -17.01
N PRO A 99 -17.21 -23.83 -16.67
CA PRO A 99 -17.29 -24.83 -15.60
C PRO A 99 -17.46 -24.17 -14.21
N ASP A 100 -17.99 -24.91 -13.24
CA ASP A 100 -18.32 -24.43 -11.90
C ASP A 100 -17.07 -23.94 -11.13
N GLU A 101 -15.89 -24.47 -11.45
CA GLU A 101 -14.61 -24.04 -10.91
C GLU A 101 -14.23 -22.59 -11.29
N LEU A 102 -14.93 -22.00 -12.26
CA LEU A 102 -14.75 -20.61 -12.69
C LEU A 102 -15.92 -19.72 -12.22
N ASP A 103 -16.60 -20.09 -11.14
CA ASP A 103 -17.71 -19.31 -10.56
C ASP A 103 -17.31 -17.85 -10.29
N ALA A 104 -16.06 -17.59 -9.93
CA ALA A 104 -15.52 -16.25 -9.70
C ALA A 104 -15.64 -15.31 -10.91
N ILE A 105 -15.70 -15.83 -12.14
CA ILE A 105 -15.83 -15.02 -13.37
C ILE A 105 -17.11 -15.30 -14.16
N THR A 106 -17.77 -16.45 -13.95
CA THR A 106 -18.98 -16.80 -14.69
C THR A 106 -20.20 -16.00 -14.21
N GLY A 107 -21.16 -15.81 -15.12
CA GLY A 107 -22.37 -15.01 -14.88
C GLY A 107 -22.56 -13.90 -15.90
N ASP A 108 -23.55 -13.04 -15.61
CA ASP A 108 -23.93 -11.92 -16.46
C ASP A 108 -23.37 -10.63 -15.86
N TRP A 109 -22.32 -10.10 -16.46
CA TRP A 109 -21.71 -8.84 -16.06
C TRP A 109 -22.38 -7.67 -16.76
N THR A 110 -22.84 -6.67 -16.02
CA THR A 110 -23.60 -5.55 -16.61
C THR A 110 -23.17 -4.17 -16.11
N ALA A 111 -23.36 -3.15 -16.93
CA ALA A 111 -23.34 -1.76 -16.49
C ALA A 111 -24.23 -0.91 -17.40
N ASP A 112 -24.82 0.14 -16.83
CA ASP A 112 -25.54 1.13 -17.62
C ASP A 112 -24.59 1.94 -18.50
N GLY A 113 -25.12 2.42 -19.63
CA GLY A 113 -24.45 3.36 -20.52
C GLY A 113 -23.99 4.64 -19.82
N LEU A 114 -23.25 5.44 -20.58
CA LEU A 114 -22.82 6.77 -20.15
C LEU A 114 -24.01 7.73 -20.15
N ALA A 115 -24.19 8.44 -19.04
CA ALA A 115 -25.29 9.38 -18.85
C ALA A 115 -24.76 10.76 -18.41
N SER A 116 -25.50 11.81 -18.75
CA SER A 116 -25.21 13.15 -18.23
C SER A 116 -25.31 13.15 -16.71
N GLY A 117 -24.30 13.72 -16.04
CA GLY A 117 -24.14 13.68 -14.59
C GLY A 117 -23.24 12.54 -14.11
N ASP A 118 -22.83 11.61 -14.98
CA ASP A 118 -21.81 10.63 -14.59
C ASP A 118 -20.48 11.32 -14.32
N ILE A 119 -19.87 10.97 -13.19
CA ILE A 119 -18.57 11.45 -12.76
C ILE A 119 -17.62 10.27 -12.75
N PHE A 120 -16.38 10.48 -13.19
CA PHE A 120 -15.29 9.52 -13.06
C PHE A 120 -14.15 10.19 -12.32
N VAL A 121 -13.55 9.49 -11.37
CA VAL A 121 -12.51 10.03 -10.49
C VAL A 121 -11.33 9.07 -10.44
N GLY A 122 -10.12 9.60 -10.53
CA GLY A 122 -8.88 8.83 -10.41
C GLY A 122 -7.69 9.62 -10.93
N ASP A 123 -6.79 8.96 -11.64
CA ASP A 123 -5.70 9.64 -12.36
C ASP A 123 -6.06 9.92 -13.82
N GLN A 124 -5.19 10.63 -14.55
CA GLN A 124 -5.44 10.97 -15.95
C GLN A 124 -5.63 9.73 -16.83
N SER A 125 -4.87 8.66 -16.58
CA SER A 125 -4.88 7.45 -17.39
C SER A 125 -6.03 6.51 -17.04
N ARG A 126 -6.58 6.64 -15.82
CA ARG A 126 -7.57 5.73 -15.26
C ARG A 126 -8.38 6.39 -14.15
N ALA A 127 -9.56 6.87 -14.52
CA ALA A 127 -10.58 7.37 -13.62
C ALA A 127 -11.80 6.46 -13.65
N ARG A 128 -12.25 5.99 -12.49
CA ARG A 128 -13.36 5.03 -12.36
C ARG A 128 -14.69 5.76 -12.20
N ARG A 129 -15.77 5.22 -12.80
CA ARG A 129 -17.13 5.76 -12.62
C ARG A 129 -17.48 5.78 -11.15
N HIS A 130 -17.81 6.97 -10.69
CA HIS A 130 -18.17 7.27 -9.33
C HIS A 130 -19.63 6.85 -9.09
N ARG A 131 -19.87 5.89 -8.19
CA ARG A 131 -21.21 5.35 -7.85
C ARG A 131 -21.49 5.30 -6.34
N SER A 132 -20.48 5.54 -5.52
CA SER A 132 -20.51 5.44 -4.05
C SER A 132 -20.36 6.84 -3.45
N GLN A 133 -20.49 7.02 -2.13
CA GLN A 133 -20.13 8.29 -1.46
C GLN A 133 -18.61 8.52 -1.38
N ARG A 134 -17.83 7.98 -2.32
CA ARG A 134 -16.39 8.12 -2.37
C ARG A 134 -16.01 9.60 -2.59
N GLN A 135 -15.34 10.19 -1.61
CA GLN A 135 -14.87 11.56 -1.76
C GLN A 135 -13.73 11.65 -2.79
N VAL A 136 -13.57 12.84 -3.36
CA VAL A 136 -12.52 13.14 -4.35
C VAL A 136 -11.35 13.77 -3.61
N LYS A 137 -10.13 13.27 -3.82
CA LYS A 137 -8.94 13.89 -3.24
C LYS A 137 -8.57 15.15 -4.01
N GLU A 138 -8.06 16.17 -3.34
CA GLU A 138 -7.41 17.29 -4.04
C GLU A 138 -6.32 16.79 -4.99
N GLY A 139 -6.35 17.27 -6.22
CA GLY A 139 -5.44 16.89 -7.30
C GLY A 139 -5.87 15.67 -8.14
N GLU A 140 -6.82 14.85 -7.67
CA GLU A 140 -7.36 13.75 -8.49
C GLU A 140 -8.06 14.31 -9.74
N TRP A 141 -7.94 13.58 -10.85
CA TRP A 141 -8.60 13.93 -12.10
C TRP A 141 -10.06 13.52 -12.08
N VAL A 142 -10.90 14.46 -12.48
CA VAL A 142 -12.34 14.33 -12.56
C VAL A 142 -12.76 14.45 -14.02
N TYR A 143 -13.52 13.47 -14.48
CA TYR A 143 -14.17 13.48 -15.79
C TYR A 143 -15.68 13.50 -15.59
N LEU A 144 -16.31 14.62 -15.94
CA LEU A 144 -17.75 14.83 -15.82
C LEU A 144 -18.41 14.71 -17.20
N ILE A 145 -19.36 13.79 -17.32
CA ILE A 145 -20.19 13.67 -18.52
C ILE A 145 -21.31 14.69 -18.45
N THR A 146 -21.41 15.55 -19.46
CA THR A 146 -22.39 16.65 -19.46
C THR A 146 -23.10 16.81 -20.79
N SER A 147 -24.38 17.16 -20.72
CA SER A 147 -25.16 17.66 -21.84
C SER A 147 -26.36 18.46 -21.30
N PRO A 148 -26.42 19.81 -21.44
CA PRO A 148 -25.54 20.69 -22.22
C PRO A 148 -24.30 21.20 -21.46
N LEU A 149 -23.31 21.66 -22.21
CA LEU A 149 -22.08 22.30 -21.69
C LEU A 149 -22.38 23.52 -20.79
N PRO A 150 -21.72 23.64 -19.62
CA PRO A 150 -21.79 24.84 -18.79
C PRO A 150 -21.35 26.10 -19.56
N ARG A 151 -21.96 27.25 -19.26
CA ARG A 151 -21.71 28.51 -19.98
C ARG A 151 -20.35 29.13 -19.70
N HIS A 152 -19.82 28.87 -18.51
CA HIS A 152 -18.55 29.38 -18.04
C HIS A 152 -17.77 28.21 -17.49
N LEU A 153 -16.61 27.94 -18.08
CA LEU A 153 -15.68 26.92 -17.62
C LEU A 153 -14.38 27.62 -17.19
N PRO A 154 -13.80 27.25 -16.04
CA PRO A 154 -12.46 27.66 -15.65
C PRO A 154 -11.41 27.24 -16.71
N ASP A 155 -10.32 28.00 -16.83
CA ASP A 155 -9.26 27.75 -17.83
C ASP A 155 -8.57 26.38 -17.68
N VAL A 156 -8.68 25.76 -16.50
CA VAL A 156 -8.14 24.41 -16.25
C VAL A 156 -9.00 23.31 -16.89
N VAL A 157 -10.27 23.57 -17.16
CA VAL A 157 -11.17 22.54 -17.64
C VAL A 157 -10.95 22.31 -19.13
N THR A 158 -10.59 21.10 -19.49
CA THR A 158 -10.50 20.65 -20.88
C THR A 158 -11.81 19.98 -21.28
N THR A 159 -12.26 20.25 -22.50
CA THR A 159 -13.48 19.65 -23.06
C THR A 159 -13.11 18.62 -24.11
N HIS A 160 -13.63 17.42 -23.93
CA HIS A 160 -13.41 16.28 -24.81
C HIS A 160 -14.74 15.76 -25.35
N SER A 161 -14.69 15.05 -26.49
CA SER A 161 -15.83 14.33 -27.06
C SER A 161 -15.59 12.83 -26.95
N LEU A 162 -16.57 12.11 -26.42
CA LEU A 162 -16.55 10.65 -26.34
C LEU A 162 -17.84 10.11 -26.98
N GLY A 163 -17.78 9.76 -28.26
CA GLY A 163 -18.98 9.53 -29.06
C GLY A 163 -19.84 10.80 -29.16
N GLU A 164 -21.12 10.70 -28.81
CA GLU A 164 -22.08 11.82 -28.77
C GLU A 164 -22.11 12.57 -27.43
N VAL A 165 -21.41 12.08 -26.39
CA VAL A 165 -21.35 12.77 -25.10
C VAL A 165 -20.16 13.72 -25.01
N THR A 166 -20.33 14.78 -24.23
CA THR A 166 -19.25 15.71 -23.89
C THR A 166 -18.69 15.34 -22.53
N VAL A 167 -17.37 15.31 -22.42
CA VAL A 167 -16.66 15.04 -21.17
C VAL A 167 -15.84 16.28 -20.80
N LEU A 168 -16.07 16.81 -19.60
CA LEU A 168 -15.23 17.83 -19.00
C LEU A 168 -14.18 17.15 -18.14
N ALA A 169 -12.90 17.40 -18.40
CA ALA A 169 -11.79 16.85 -17.64
C ALA A 169 -11.07 17.97 -16.89
N PHE A 170 -10.83 17.78 -15.60
CA PHE A 170 -10.14 18.74 -14.74
C PHE A 170 -9.61 18.08 -13.46
N PRO A 171 -8.52 18.58 -12.87
CA PRO A 171 -8.10 18.17 -11.53
C PRO A 171 -9.01 18.81 -10.47
N ALA A 172 -9.38 18.05 -9.45
CA ALA A 172 -10.15 18.52 -8.30
C ALA A 172 -9.32 19.48 -7.45
N ARG A 173 -9.78 20.72 -7.31
CA ARG A 173 -9.12 21.80 -6.55
C ARG A 173 -10.09 22.97 -6.36
N GLU A 174 -9.70 23.95 -5.55
CA GLU A 174 -10.48 25.16 -5.26
C GLU A 174 -11.07 25.82 -6.53
N ALA A 175 -10.26 25.97 -7.60
CA ALA A 175 -10.70 26.59 -8.85
C ALA A 175 -11.79 25.83 -9.64
N THR A 176 -12.11 24.60 -9.23
CA THR A 176 -13.08 23.70 -9.88
C THR A 176 -14.14 23.20 -8.90
N GLU A 177 -14.14 23.69 -7.66
CA GLU A 177 -15.03 23.24 -6.61
C GLU A 177 -16.50 23.51 -6.93
N ASP A 178 -16.82 24.70 -7.47
CA ASP A 178 -18.17 25.02 -7.97
C ASP A 178 -18.69 23.98 -8.97
N LEU A 179 -17.83 23.42 -9.83
CA LEU A 179 -18.24 22.38 -10.79
C LEU A 179 -18.52 21.04 -10.10
N LEU A 180 -17.75 20.71 -9.06
CA LEU A 180 -17.97 19.50 -8.26
C LEU A 180 -19.24 19.63 -7.41
N GLU A 181 -19.51 20.80 -6.85
CA GLU A 181 -20.73 21.03 -6.08
C GLU A 181 -21.98 21.01 -6.99
N ASP A 182 -21.94 21.74 -8.11
CA ASP A 182 -23.11 21.90 -8.99
C ASP A 182 -23.43 20.62 -9.78
N TYR A 183 -22.41 19.85 -10.17
CA TYR A 183 -22.57 18.72 -11.08
C TYR A 183 -22.04 17.39 -10.54
N GLY A 184 -21.25 17.44 -9.46
CA GLY A 184 -20.63 16.27 -8.83
C GLY A 184 -21.52 15.57 -7.79
N ASP A 185 -22.83 15.80 -7.77
CA ASP A 185 -23.76 15.26 -6.75
C ASP A 185 -23.34 15.58 -5.29
N GLY A 186 -22.76 16.77 -5.08
CA GLY A 186 -22.30 17.22 -3.75
C GLY A 186 -20.92 16.70 -3.35
N LEU A 187 -20.11 16.22 -4.30
CA LEU A 187 -18.70 15.90 -4.06
C LEU A 187 -17.91 17.16 -3.70
N THR A 188 -17.04 17.02 -2.70
CA THR A 188 -16.13 18.07 -2.20
C THR A 188 -14.77 17.43 -1.88
N THR A 189 -13.70 18.22 -1.96
CA THR A 189 -12.34 17.74 -1.67
C THR A 189 -12.04 17.64 -0.17
N ASP A 190 -12.71 18.46 0.65
CA ASP A 190 -12.44 18.62 2.08
C ASP A 190 -12.76 17.38 2.93
N ASN A 191 -13.54 16.44 2.41
CA ASN A 191 -14.06 15.34 3.21
C ASN A 191 -13.29 14.03 3.00
N TYR A 192 -12.17 14.00 2.27
CA TYR A 192 -11.56 12.76 1.75
C TYR A 192 -11.18 11.70 2.82
N GLY A 193 -10.68 12.11 3.99
CA GLY A 193 -10.69 11.26 5.18
C GLY A 193 -9.36 10.61 5.57
N PHE A 194 -8.66 10.08 4.57
CA PHE A 194 -7.32 9.51 4.70
C PHE A 194 -6.74 9.14 3.33
N ASP A 195 -5.42 9.11 3.24
CA ASP A 195 -4.65 8.63 2.10
C ASP A 195 -4.09 7.22 2.31
N ALA A 196 -3.94 6.47 1.23
CA ALA A 196 -3.26 5.19 1.21
C ALA A 196 -2.37 5.14 -0.04
N ASP A 197 -1.08 5.37 0.17
CA ASP A 197 -0.09 5.55 -0.87
C ASP A 197 0.92 4.41 -0.86
N VAL A 198 1.20 3.85 -2.03
CA VAL A 198 2.24 2.83 -2.16
C VAL A 198 3.60 3.51 -2.23
N ILE A 199 4.39 3.33 -1.17
CA ILE A 199 5.73 3.91 -1.00
C ILE A 199 6.77 2.99 -1.63
N LEU A 200 6.60 1.67 -1.44
CA LEU A 200 7.43 0.65 -2.06
C LEU A 200 6.56 -0.35 -2.84
N PRO A 201 7.00 -0.78 -4.04
CA PRO A 201 8.28 -0.44 -4.64
C PRO A 201 8.29 0.97 -5.25
N ALA A 202 9.46 1.62 -5.29
CA ALA A 202 9.60 3.04 -5.62
C ALA A 202 9.20 3.41 -7.07
N HIS A 203 9.13 2.43 -7.98
CA HIS A 203 8.62 2.65 -9.33
C HIS A 203 7.09 2.69 -9.41
N ALA A 204 6.40 2.23 -8.37
CA ALA A 204 4.95 2.34 -8.29
C ALA A 204 4.56 3.81 -8.12
N HIS A 205 3.56 4.24 -8.88
CA HIS A 205 2.95 5.54 -8.62
C HIS A 205 2.11 5.42 -7.34
N PRO A 206 2.26 6.31 -6.34
CA PRO A 206 1.72 6.10 -5.00
C PRO A 206 0.20 5.98 -4.96
N THR A 207 -0.49 6.72 -5.84
CA THR A 207 -1.95 6.87 -5.81
C THR A 207 -2.71 6.08 -6.89
N VAL A 208 -2.09 5.15 -7.63
CA VAL A 208 -2.76 4.55 -8.80
C VAL A 208 -3.83 3.54 -8.42
N GLU A 209 -4.97 3.60 -9.11
CA GLU A 209 -5.96 2.52 -9.10
C GLU A 209 -5.54 1.31 -9.95
N ALA A 210 -4.53 1.50 -10.81
CA ALA A 210 -4.01 0.44 -11.65
C ALA A 210 -3.26 -0.61 -10.81
N PRO A 211 -3.24 -1.88 -11.26
CA PRO A 211 -2.40 -2.90 -10.65
C PRO A 211 -0.93 -2.47 -10.60
N ILE A 212 -0.32 -2.67 -9.43
CA ILE A 212 1.09 -2.40 -9.17
C ILE A 212 1.84 -3.67 -9.48
N TYR A 213 2.68 -3.59 -10.51
CA TYR A 213 3.51 -4.69 -10.96
C TYR A 213 4.85 -4.67 -10.22
N GLY A 214 5.21 -5.80 -9.62
CA GLY A 214 6.51 -5.96 -8.98
C GLY A 214 7.05 -7.38 -9.13
N TRP A 215 8.28 -7.57 -8.67
CA TRP A 215 8.89 -8.90 -8.64
C TRP A 215 8.21 -9.77 -7.58
N THR A 216 8.17 -11.07 -7.83
CA THR A 216 7.69 -12.06 -6.86
C THR A 216 8.37 -11.85 -5.49
N GLU A 217 7.57 -11.78 -4.43
CA GLU A 217 8.00 -11.55 -3.04
C GLU A 217 8.74 -10.23 -2.78
N GLU A 218 8.71 -9.29 -3.74
CA GLU A 218 9.20 -7.93 -3.53
C GLU A 218 8.43 -7.25 -2.40
N THR A 219 9.15 -6.52 -1.54
CA THR A 219 8.55 -5.83 -0.40
C THR A 219 7.67 -4.68 -0.87
N VAL A 220 6.48 -4.61 -0.31
CA VAL A 220 5.51 -3.54 -0.55
C VAL A 220 5.23 -2.84 0.77
N LEU A 221 5.34 -1.51 0.74
CA LEU A 221 5.05 -0.65 1.88
C LEU A 221 3.95 0.31 1.47
N VAL A 222 2.82 0.26 2.19
CA VAL A 222 1.71 1.19 2.00
C VAL A 222 1.66 2.14 3.18
N GLY A 223 1.82 3.43 2.92
CA GLY A 223 1.60 4.50 3.90
C GLY A 223 0.13 4.87 3.95
N VAL A 224 -0.46 4.80 5.14
CA VAL A 224 -1.86 5.15 5.40
C VAL A 224 -1.87 6.38 6.29
N THR A 225 -2.25 7.53 5.74
CA THR A 225 -2.19 8.83 6.42
C THR A 225 -3.61 9.32 6.70
N PRO A 226 -4.07 9.36 7.96
CA PRO A 226 -5.38 9.93 8.31
C PRO A 226 -5.40 11.45 8.09
N ASP A 227 -6.59 12.06 8.07
CA ASP A 227 -6.66 13.54 8.12
C ASP A 227 -5.98 14.09 9.40
N ASP A 228 -5.43 15.30 9.31
CA ASP A 228 -4.71 16.00 10.38
C ASP A 228 -5.52 16.18 11.68
N GLU A 229 -6.85 16.09 11.61
CA GLU A 229 -7.75 16.33 12.75
C GLU A 229 -8.18 15.06 13.49
N ILE A 230 -7.96 13.88 12.91
CA ILE A 230 -8.48 12.61 13.44
C ILE A 230 -7.41 11.52 13.50
N ASP A 231 -7.57 10.60 14.45
CA ASP A 231 -6.69 9.45 14.63
C ASP A 231 -7.50 8.13 14.65
N PRO A 232 -8.13 7.74 13.52
CA PRO A 232 -9.05 6.60 13.46
C PRO A 232 -8.26 5.29 13.42
N VAL A 233 -8.82 4.16 13.83
CA VAL A 233 -8.21 2.83 13.53
C VAL A 233 -8.48 2.47 12.07
N PHE A 234 -7.49 1.93 11.36
CA PHE A 234 -7.69 1.36 10.03
C PHE A 234 -7.69 -0.16 10.08
N GLU A 235 -8.47 -0.78 9.19
CA GLU A 235 -8.57 -2.21 9.00
C GLU A 235 -8.07 -2.55 7.60
N VAL A 236 -7.06 -3.41 7.49
CA VAL A 236 -6.50 -3.90 6.23
C VAL A 236 -6.94 -5.33 5.98
N VAL A 237 -7.52 -5.58 4.81
CA VAL A 237 -8.13 -6.87 4.44
C VAL A 237 -7.57 -7.34 3.10
N THR A 238 -7.05 -8.57 3.05
CA THR A 238 -6.73 -9.21 1.76
C THR A 238 -7.99 -9.73 1.08
N ILE A 239 -8.11 -9.54 -0.23
CA ILE A 239 -9.25 -9.97 -1.06
C ILE A 239 -8.77 -11.04 -2.05
N PRO A 240 -9.49 -12.18 -2.16
CA PRO A 240 -10.69 -12.52 -1.41
C PRO A 240 -10.38 -12.79 0.06
N LYS A 241 -11.34 -12.43 0.90
CA LYS A 241 -11.15 -12.46 2.34
C LYS A 241 -11.00 -13.86 2.91
N ARG A 242 -9.96 -14.04 3.73
CA ARG A 242 -9.67 -15.30 4.43
C ARG A 242 -9.73 -15.13 5.95
N ALA A 243 -9.94 -16.22 6.67
CA ALA A 243 -9.87 -16.20 8.13
C ALA A 243 -8.47 -15.75 8.58
N GLY A 244 -8.39 -14.76 9.47
CA GLY A 244 -7.11 -14.21 9.95
C GLY A 244 -6.38 -13.31 8.95
N SER A 245 -7.01 -12.89 7.85
CA SER A 245 -6.42 -11.97 6.85
C SER A 245 -6.64 -10.48 7.15
N VAL A 246 -7.10 -10.19 8.37
CA VAL A 246 -7.42 -8.83 8.83
C VAL A 246 -6.30 -8.35 9.73
N ILE A 247 -5.76 -7.18 9.42
CA ILE A 247 -4.71 -6.52 10.18
C ILE A 247 -5.23 -5.14 10.56
N ASP A 248 -5.23 -4.83 11.85
CA ASP A 248 -5.55 -3.48 12.33
C ASP A 248 -4.27 -2.63 12.33
N LEU A 249 -4.38 -1.40 11.82
CA LEU A 249 -3.36 -0.37 11.99
C LEU A 249 -3.81 0.54 13.12
N ASP A 250 -3.15 0.40 14.27
CA ASP A 250 -3.46 1.14 15.47
C ASP A 250 -3.20 2.65 15.31
N PRO A 251 -3.84 3.50 16.13
CA PRO A 251 -3.67 4.95 16.08
C PRO A 251 -2.24 5.38 16.46
N THR A 252 -1.67 6.32 15.69
CA THR A 252 -0.30 6.85 15.88
C THR A 252 -0.28 8.36 16.12
N GLY A 253 -1.45 8.99 16.25
CA GLY A 253 -1.64 10.44 16.34
C GLY A 253 -2.36 11.00 15.10
N PRO A 254 -3.10 12.11 15.25
CA PRO A 254 -3.75 12.77 14.11
C PRO A 254 -2.74 13.18 13.03
N GLY A 255 -3.08 12.96 11.76
CA GLY A 255 -2.21 13.23 10.61
C GLY A 255 -0.97 12.34 10.47
N ASN A 256 -0.64 11.53 11.48
CA ASN A 256 0.59 10.72 11.44
C ASN A 256 0.39 9.49 10.53
N PRO A 257 1.33 9.25 9.58
CA PRO A 257 1.25 8.11 8.70
C PRO A 257 1.39 6.79 9.48
N ARG A 258 0.87 5.72 8.87
CA ARG A 258 0.95 4.36 9.38
C ARG A 258 1.36 3.43 8.27
N TYR A 259 2.12 2.42 8.60
CA TYR A 259 2.75 1.59 7.58
C TYR A 259 2.17 0.19 7.60
N TYR A 260 1.57 -0.20 6.48
CA TYR A 260 1.19 -1.58 6.21
C TYR A 260 2.26 -2.24 5.34
N ARG A 261 2.91 -3.27 5.89
CA ARG A 261 3.92 -4.06 5.18
C ARG A 261 3.32 -5.32 4.59
N THR A 262 3.68 -5.59 3.35
CA THR A 262 3.29 -6.80 2.65
C THR A 262 4.30 -7.12 1.56
N LYS A 263 4.00 -8.10 0.72
CA LYS A 263 4.84 -8.48 -0.43
C LYS A 263 4.02 -8.54 -1.71
N VAL A 264 4.66 -8.47 -2.87
CA VAL A 264 4.04 -8.91 -4.12
C VAL A 264 3.83 -10.43 -4.02
N PRO A 265 2.65 -10.97 -4.38
CA PRO A 265 2.40 -12.41 -4.27
C PRO A 265 3.38 -13.24 -5.11
N GLU A 266 3.55 -14.51 -4.76
CA GLU A 266 4.41 -15.42 -5.54
C GLU A 266 3.98 -15.52 -7.01
N HIS A 267 2.66 -15.59 -7.23
CA HIS A 267 2.05 -15.74 -8.55
C HIS A 267 0.77 -14.89 -8.68
N GLY A 268 0.54 -14.35 -9.87
CA GLY A 268 -0.71 -13.66 -10.24
C GLY A 268 -0.96 -12.39 -9.43
N SER A 269 -2.21 -12.19 -9.01
CA SER A 269 -2.67 -10.98 -8.32
C SER A 269 -2.98 -11.22 -6.85
N ARG A 270 -2.83 -10.17 -6.04
CA ARG A 270 -3.42 -10.05 -4.71
C ARG A 270 -3.98 -8.66 -4.52
N ARG A 271 -5.20 -8.57 -4.01
CA ARG A 271 -5.87 -7.30 -3.71
C ARG A 271 -5.92 -7.07 -2.20
N ILE A 272 -5.72 -5.82 -1.79
CA ILE A 272 -5.70 -5.40 -0.40
C ILE A 272 -6.61 -4.18 -0.28
N SER A 273 -7.62 -4.25 0.58
CA SER A 273 -8.50 -3.13 0.88
C SER A 273 -8.18 -2.58 2.26
N ILE A 274 -8.06 -1.25 2.35
CA ILE A 274 -7.76 -0.50 3.57
C ILE A 274 -9.02 0.28 3.91
N HIS A 275 -9.60 0.04 5.08
CA HIS A 275 -10.85 0.64 5.54
C HIS A 275 -10.63 1.52 6.76
N GLN A 276 -11.21 2.71 6.76
CA GLN A 276 -11.32 3.49 7.99
C GLN A 276 -12.45 2.92 8.85
N ARG A 277 -12.16 2.48 10.08
CA ARG A 277 -13.21 1.98 11.00
C ARG A 277 -14.27 3.05 11.24
N ASN A 278 -15.51 2.62 11.40
CA ASN A 278 -16.72 3.47 11.51
C ASN A 278 -17.08 4.37 10.30
N SER A 279 -16.35 4.33 9.18
CA SER A 279 -16.68 5.03 7.92
C SER A 279 -16.97 4.11 6.70
N SER A 280 -17.55 4.62 5.61
CA SER A 280 -17.61 3.92 4.31
C SER A 280 -16.33 4.10 3.47
N ARG A 281 -15.40 4.93 3.96
CA ARG A 281 -14.14 5.25 3.29
C ARG A 281 -13.21 4.03 3.24
N HIS A 282 -12.67 3.78 2.05
CA HIS A 282 -11.70 2.73 1.82
C HIS A 282 -10.84 3.01 0.59
N ARG A 283 -9.67 2.37 0.52
CA ARG A 283 -8.76 2.38 -0.64
C ARG A 283 -8.34 0.96 -0.97
N MET A 284 -8.21 0.67 -2.26
CA MET A 284 -7.78 -0.63 -2.76
C MET A 284 -6.37 -0.52 -3.32
N VAL A 285 -5.49 -1.41 -2.91
CA VAL A 285 -4.18 -1.65 -3.49
C VAL A 285 -4.21 -3.00 -4.19
N HIS A 286 -3.83 -3.04 -5.46
CA HIS A 286 -3.80 -4.26 -6.25
C HIS A 286 -2.36 -4.58 -6.63
N LEU A 287 -1.81 -5.66 -6.10
CA LEU A 287 -0.45 -6.11 -6.36
C LEU A 287 -0.46 -7.25 -7.39
N HIS A 288 0.47 -7.21 -8.35
CA HIS A 288 0.58 -8.24 -9.39
C HIS A 288 2.03 -8.68 -9.62
N ALA A 289 2.25 -9.98 -9.62
CA ALA A 289 3.55 -10.60 -9.84
C ALA A 289 3.90 -10.62 -11.32
N VAL A 290 5.06 -10.07 -11.69
CA VAL A 290 5.55 -10.13 -13.07
C VAL A 290 6.14 -11.52 -13.35
N ALA A 291 5.53 -12.25 -14.30
CA ALA A 291 5.88 -13.64 -14.61
C ALA A 291 7.30 -13.87 -15.20
N THR A 292 8.07 -12.82 -15.48
CA THR A 292 9.44 -12.93 -16.03
C THR A 292 10.34 -11.80 -15.54
N ALA A 293 11.47 -12.17 -14.93
CA ALA A 293 12.50 -11.25 -14.43
C ALA A 293 13.19 -10.39 -15.53
N ASP A 294 12.87 -10.61 -16.81
CA ASP A 294 13.66 -10.11 -17.94
C ASP A 294 13.17 -8.79 -18.59
N LYS A 295 12.12 -8.12 -18.08
CA LYS A 295 11.48 -7.03 -18.87
C LYS A 295 10.99 -5.76 -18.19
N MET A 296 11.25 -5.54 -16.91
CA MET A 296 11.46 -4.15 -16.50
C MET A 296 12.96 -3.93 -16.56
N PRO A 297 13.47 -2.84 -17.18
CA PRO A 297 14.82 -2.43 -16.81
C PRO A 297 14.83 -2.47 -15.30
N SER A 298 15.83 -3.11 -14.69
CA SER A 298 16.24 -2.60 -13.41
C SER A 298 16.50 -1.12 -13.69
N LEU A 299 15.51 -0.27 -13.40
CA LEU A 299 15.89 0.90 -12.66
C LEU A 299 16.75 0.28 -11.58
N ASP A 300 18.03 0.63 -11.57
CA ASP A 300 18.82 0.50 -10.36
C ASP A 300 18.06 1.37 -9.34
N THR A 301 16.88 0.94 -8.91
CA THR A 301 16.13 1.51 -7.84
C THR A 301 17.02 1.12 -6.69
N GLU A 302 17.64 2.14 -6.11
CA GLU A 302 18.36 2.20 -4.84
C GLU A 302 17.45 1.60 -3.75
N THR A 303 17.20 0.29 -3.84
CA THR A 303 15.86 -0.26 -3.53
C THR A 303 15.63 -0.40 -2.03
N ASN A 304 16.64 -0.19 -1.19
CA ASN A 304 16.55 -0.48 0.24
C ASN A 304 17.60 0.31 1.04
N GLU A 305 17.77 1.61 0.77
CA GLU A 305 18.78 2.39 1.47
C GLU A 305 18.37 2.84 2.87
N CYS A 306 17.16 2.55 3.37
CA CYS A 306 16.82 2.86 4.76
C CYS A 306 17.37 1.77 5.68
N GLY A 307 18.19 2.14 6.67
CA GLY A 307 18.78 1.22 7.63
C GLY A 307 20.06 1.73 8.27
N ILE A 308 20.86 0.79 8.77
CA ILE A 308 22.14 1.04 9.43
C ILE A 308 23.19 0.10 8.84
N ASN A 309 24.33 0.66 8.48
CA ASN A 309 25.53 -0.11 8.19
C ASN A 309 26.41 -0.17 9.44
N ILE A 310 26.87 -1.37 9.77
CA ILE A 310 27.81 -1.65 10.85
C ILE A 310 29.10 -2.23 10.24
N GLU A 311 30.22 -1.54 10.44
CA GLU A 311 31.55 -2.08 10.16
C GLU A 311 32.06 -2.85 11.39
N ASP A 312 32.23 -4.17 11.28
CA ASP A 312 32.85 -4.98 12.34
C ASP A 312 34.12 -5.64 11.78
N GLY A 313 35.26 -5.02 12.11
CA GLY A 313 36.57 -5.47 11.64
C GLY A 313 36.80 -5.23 10.15
N ALA A 314 36.64 -6.28 9.33
CA ALA A 314 36.83 -6.21 7.87
C ALA A 314 35.52 -6.41 7.10
N ASP A 315 34.43 -6.71 7.80
CA ASP A 315 33.13 -6.99 7.23
C ASP A 315 32.20 -5.81 7.47
N THR A 316 31.31 -5.54 6.51
CA THR A 316 30.25 -4.54 6.63
C THR A 316 28.91 -5.27 6.63
N TYR A 317 28.12 -5.04 7.66
CA TYR A 317 26.79 -5.59 7.83
C TYR A 317 25.76 -4.50 7.58
N GLU A 318 24.87 -4.74 6.63
CA GLU A 318 23.75 -3.85 6.34
C GLU A 318 22.51 -4.38 7.06
N LEU A 319 22.00 -3.58 8.00
CA LEU A 319 20.79 -3.86 8.77
C LEU A 319 19.65 -3.01 8.24
N ARG A 320 18.60 -3.67 7.76
CA ARG A 320 17.44 -3.01 7.14
C ARG A 320 16.19 -3.18 8.00
N PRO A 321 15.44 -2.10 8.30
CA PRO A 321 14.16 -2.17 8.99
C PRO A 321 13.07 -2.73 8.08
N LEU A 322 13.27 -2.64 6.76
CA LEU A 322 12.39 -3.22 5.75
C LEU A 322 12.71 -4.70 5.57
N GLY A 323 11.89 -5.57 6.16
CA GLY A 323 12.01 -7.03 5.99
C GLY A 323 11.66 -7.81 7.25
N GLU A 324 12.36 -8.92 7.45
CA GLU A 324 12.37 -9.66 8.72
C GLU A 324 13.25 -8.92 9.74
N ASP A 325 12.93 -9.03 11.03
CA ASP A 325 13.72 -8.42 12.10
C ASP A 325 15.18 -8.85 11.99
N GLN A 326 16.07 -7.87 11.88
CA GLN A 326 17.51 -8.10 11.73
C GLN A 326 18.24 -7.77 13.01
N THR A 327 19.08 -8.71 13.44
CA THR A 327 19.91 -8.56 14.63
C THR A 327 21.38 -8.66 14.26
N HIS A 328 22.19 -7.71 14.72
CA HIS A 328 23.64 -7.82 14.72
C HIS A 328 24.15 -8.08 16.14
N GLN A 329 25.01 -9.09 16.29
CA GLN A 329 25.54 -9.51 17.58
C GLN A 329 27.03 -9.15 17.69
N PHE A 330 27.36 -8.25 18.60
CA PHE A 330 28.73 -7.90 18.92
C PHE A 330 29.36 -8.94 19.86
N GLY A 331 30.61 -9.33 19.55
CA GLY A 331 31.35 -10.30 20.35
C GLY A 331 31.73 -9.80 21.75
N ALA A 332 32.10 -10.71 22.65
CA ALA A 332 32.50 -10.40 24.03
C ALA A 332 33.77 -9.54 24.17
N GLU A 333 34.58 -9.45 23.12
CA GLU A 333 35.78 -8.59 23.07
C GLU A 333 35.54 -7.26 22.34
N TYR A 334 34.28 -6.94 22.02
CA TYR A 334 33.92 -5.69 21.38
C TYR A 334 34.32 -4.49 22.23
N ASN A 335 34.90 -3.46 21.59
CA ASN A 335 35.25 -2.21 22.25
C ASN A 335 34.23 -1.13 21.87
N PRO A 336 33.32 -0.73 22.77
CA PRO A 336 32.25 0.23 22.46
C PRO A 336 32.76 1.56 21.92
N HIS A 337 33.98 1.98 22.28
CA HIS A 337 34.55 3.23 21.78
C HIS A 337 34.81 3.27 20.27
N LEU A 338 34.73 2.12 19.58
CA LEU A 338 34.85 2.06 18.12
C LEU A 338 33.52 2.30 17.41
N PHE A 339 32.38 2.10 18.09
CA PHE A 339 31.03 2.16 17.51
C PHE A 339 30.74 3.42 16.67
N PRO A 340 31.14 4.65 17.07
CA PRO A 340 30.87 5.84 16.26
C PRO A 340 31.60 5.87 14.91
N MET A 341 32.67 5.10 14.74
CA MET A 341 33.37 4.94 13.46
C MET A 341 32.80 3.79 12.63
N GLU A 342 32.05 2.90 13.26
CA GLU A 342 31.54 1.66 12.68
C GLU A 342 30.07 1.78 12.27
N PHE A 343 29.35 2.74 12.83
CA PHE A 343 27.94 3.00 12.56
C PHE A 343 27.76 4.04 11.45
N ALA A 344 26.95 3.71 10.45
CA ALA A 344 26.46 4.67 9.48
C ALA A 344 24.96 4.50 9.25
N TYR A 345 24.19 5.56 9.51
CA TYR A 345 22.80 5.62 9.10
C TYR A 345 22.72 5.79 7.59
N VAL A 346 21.81 5.06 6.96
CA VAL A 346 21.43 5.23 5.56
C VAL A 346 19.93 5.44 5.55
N GLY A 347 19.45 6.52 4.94
CA GLY A 347 18.03 6.85 4.91
C GLY A 347 17.74 8.34 4.75
N PRO A 348 16.47 8.72 4.71
CA PRO A 348 16.07 10.11 4.52
C PRO A 348 16.42 10.97 5.75
N GLU A 349 16.89 12.20 5.49
CA GLU A 349 17.10 13.19 6.55
C GLU A 349 15.79 13.49 7.29
N GLY A 350 15.87 13.58 8.63
CA GLY A 350 14.73 13.94 9.48
C GLY A 350 13.76 12.81 9.80
N LEU A 351 14.04 11.57 9.39
CA LEU A 351 13.30 10.40 9.87
C LEU A 351 13.46 10.27 11.39
N GLU A 352 12.35 10.16 12.11
CA GLU A 352 12.38 9.94 13.55
C GLU A 352 12.77 8.48 13.86
N LEU A 353 13.74 8.33 14.75
CA LEU A 353 14.20 7.05 15.26
C LEU A 353 13.81 6.93 16.74
N GLU A 354 13.16 5.83 17.09
CA GLU A 354 12.94 5.44 18.48
C GLU A 354 14.02 4.42 18.90
N LEU A 355 14.77 4.74 19.94
CA LEU A 355 15.84 3.92 20.50
C LEU A 355 15.33 3.28 21.78
N ASN A 356 15.16 1.96 21.76
CA ASN A 356 14.76 1.16 22.92
C ASN A 356 15.95 0.34 23.42
N ALA A 357 16.57 0.78 24.51
CA ALA A 357 17.73 0.15 25.12
C ALA A 357 17.32 -0.72 26.32
N GLU A 358 17.78 -1.98 26.33
CA GLU A 358 17.63 -2.90 27.46
C GLU A 358 18.95 -3.06 28.22
N PHE A 359 18.86 -3.08 29.54
CA PHE A 359 20.03 -3.17 30.42
C PHE A 359 20.00 -4.41 31.31
N VAL A 360 21.18 -4.90 31.68
CA VAL A 360 21.31 -5.95 32.69
C VAL A 360 20.74 -5.46 34.04
N ALA A 361 20.20 -6.37 34.85
CA ALA A 361 19.46 -6.04 36.08
C ALA A 361 20.24 -5.20 37.11
N GLU A 362 21.57 -5.17 37.04
CA GLU A 362 22.47 -4.45 37.94
C GLU A 362 22.90 -3.07 37.40
N ALA A 363 22.43 -2.68 36.22
CA ALA A 363 22.77 -1.41 35.57
C ALA A 363 22.18 -0.18 36.30
N PRO A 364 22.85 0.99 36.23
CA PRO A 364 22.42 2.20 36.92
C PRO A 364 21.17 2.86 36.32
N PHE A 365 20.80 2.51 35.09
CA PHE A 365 19.76 3.17 34.31
C PHE A 365 18.36 2.56 34.43
N GLY A 366 18.20 1.51 35.24
CA GLY A 366 16.96 0.73 35.27
C GLY A 366 16.92 -0.31 34.13
N PRO A 367 15.80 -1.05 33.98
CA PRO A 367 15.75 -2.17 33.03
C PRO A 367 15.70 -1.73 31.57
N THR A 368 15.14 -0.55 31.28
CA THR A 368 14.97 -0.03 29.92
C THR A 368 15.09 1.49 29.86
N ILE A 369 15.59 2.01 28.73
CA ILE A 369 15.53 3.43 28.33
C ILE A 369 14.87 3.49 26.94
N THR A 370 14.03 4.50 26.74
CA THR A 370 13.46 4.85 25.43
C THR A 370 13.79 6.31 25.10
N GLU A 371 14.39 6.56 23.95
CA GLU A 371 14.69 7.91 23.44
C GLU A 371 14.23 8.08 22.00
N PHE A 372 13.91 9.31 21.61
CA PHE A 372 13.50 9.66 20.25
C PHE A 372 14.48 10.69 19.68
N THR A 373 14.95 10.48 18.46
CA THR A 373 15.84 11.42 17.77
C THR A 373 15.50 11.53 16.29
N THR A 374 15.65 12.72 15.73
CA THR A 374 15.65 12.97 14.28
C THR A 374 17.07 13.28 13.76
N ASP A 375 18.06 13.13 14.64
CA ASP A 375 19.49 13.31 14.36
C ASP A 375 20.20 11.96 14.49
N PRO A 376 20.30 11.17 13.39
CA PRO A 376 20.97 9.87 13.42
C PRO A 376 22.47 9.96 13.77
N GLU A 377 23.10 11.13 13.63
CA GLU A 377 24.52 11.32 13.95
C GLU A 377 24.78 11.29 15.47
N SER A 378 23.78 11.56 16.31
CA SER A 378 23.91 11.50 17.78
C SER A 378 23.83 10.07 18.32
N VAL A 379 23.11 9.19 17.63
CA VAL A 379 22.79 7.82 18.05
C VAL A 379 24.03 7.03 18.51
N PRO A 380 25.19 7.07 17.82
CA PRO A 380 26.34 6.29 18.25
C PRO A 380 26.88 6.70 19.62
N GLU A 381 26.90 7.99 19.94
CA GLU A 381 27.41 8.46 21.24
C GLU A 381 26.54 7.97 22.40
N ASP A 382 25.21 7.99 22.21
CA ASP A 382 24.24 7.51 23.19
C ASP A 382 24.38 6.00 23.40
N ILE A 383 24.47 5.22 22.32
CA ILE A 383 24.68 3.76 22.39
C ILE A 383 25.99 3.42 23.09
N VAL A 384 27.09 4.11 22.79
CA VAL A 384 28.37 3.89 23.50
C VAL A 384 28.21 4.14 25.00
N HIS A 385 27.56 5.24 25.37
CA HIS A 385 27.29 5.55 26.77
C HIS A 385 26.47 4.44 27.45
N TRP A 386 25.42 3.95 26.80
CA TRP A 386 24.57 2.89 27.36
C TRP A 386 25.30 1.55 27.49
N VAL A 387 26.05 1.13 26.46
CA VAL A 387 26.81 -0.13 26.47
C VAL A 387 27.85 -0.14 27.58
N MET A 388 28.54 0.99 27.80
CA MET A 388 29.48 1.15 28.92
C MET A 388 28.82 1.05 30.30
N ASN A 389 27.50 1.24 30.38
CA ASN A 389 26.72 1.18 31.62
C ASN A 389 25.83 -0.08 31.68
N GLY A 390 26.14 -1.12 30.91
CA GLY A 390 25.47 -2.42 31.03
C GLY A 390 24.29 -2.62 30.08
N CYS A 391 24.18 -1.86 29.00
CA CYS A 391 23.17 -2.11 27.95
C CYS A 391 23.49 -3.39 27.17
N SER A 392 22.56 -4.34 27.16
CA SER A 392 22.71 -5.63 26.46
C SER A 392 22.10 -5.63 25.06
N SER A 393 21.13 -4.76 24.80
CA SER A 393 20.45 -4.68 23.50
C SER A 393 19.95 -3.28 23.25
N VAL A 394 20.06 -2.82 22.00
CA VAL A 394 19.40 -1.60 21.52
C VAL A 394 18.58 -1.96 20.29
N GLN A 395 17.26 -1.78 20.37
CA GLN A 395 16.36 -1.81 19.23
C GLN A 395 16.21 -0.39 18.69
N ILE A 396 16.40 -0.22 17.39
CA ILE A 396 16.26 1.05 16.68
C ILE A 396 15.05 0.92 15.77
N GLU A 397 13.97 1.61 16.11
CA GLU A 397 12.73 1.65 15.31
C GLU A 397 12.70 2.89 14.42
N PHE A 398 12.27 2.71 13.17
CA PHE A 398 12.28 3.71 12.10
C PHE A 398 10.85 4.14 11.83
N ASP A 399 10.27 5.05 12.62
CA ASP A 399 8.92 5.63 12.45
C ASP A 399 7.86 4.65 11.87
N GLY A 400 7.69 3.47 12.47
CA GLY A 400 6.75 2.43 12.01
C GLY A 400 7.12 1.68 10.70
N ILE A 401 8.18 2.07 10.00
CA ILE A 401 8.77 1.38 8.83
C ILE A 401 9.44 0.06 9.22
N GLY A 402 9.95 -0.06 10.44
CA GLY A 402 10.56 -1.30 10.95
C GLY A 402 11.58 -1.06 12.04
N SER A 403 12.25 -2.12 12.45
CA SER A 403 13.29 -2.03 13.46
C SER A 403 14.46 -2.93 13.16
N VAL A 404 15.63 -2.55 13.67
CA VAL A 404 16.82 -3.41 13.71
C VAL A 404 17.32 -3.48 15.15
N THR A 405 18.00 -4.57 15.48
CA THR A 405 18.47 -4.83 16.85
C THR A 405 19.98 -4.97 16.86
N LEU A 406 20.63 -4.32 17.83
CA LEU A 406 22.04 -4.43 18.12
C LEU A 406 22.21 -5.09 19.49
N GLU A 407 22.85 -6.25 19.54
CA GLU A 407 23.08 -6.99 20.78
C GLU A 407 24.54 -6.90 21.21
N PHE A 408 24.76 -6.56 22.48
CA PHE A 408 26.08 -6.38 23.07
C PHE A 408 26.32 -7.41 24.17
N ALA A 409 27.42 -8.16 24.06
CA ALA A 409 27.83 -9.08 25.10
C ALA A 409 28.26 -8.32 26.37
N GLN A 410 27.47 -8.42 27.43
CA GLN A 410 27.77 -7.80 28.72
C GLN A 410 28.51 -8.76 29.66
N PRO A 411 29.66 -8.37 30.23
CA PRO A 411 30.28 -9.16 31.29
C PRO A 411 29.36 -9.15 32.52
N ALA A 412 29.17 -10.32 33.15
CA ALA A 412 28.50 -10.37 34.45
C ALA A 412 29.27 -9.46 35.42
N LEU A 413 28.63 -8.38 35.88
CA LEU A 413 29.22 -7.48 36.87
C LEU A 413 29.42 -8.29 38.15
N ALA A 414 30.64 -8.75 38.37
CA ALA A 414 30.97 -9.51 39.56
C ALA A 414 30.78 -8.61 40.78
N THR A 415 29.89 -9.01 41.68
CA THR A 415 29.72 -8.44 43.01
C THR A 415 31.03 -8.55 43.79
N THR A 416 31.89 -7.54 43.70
CA THR A 416 32.94 -7.32 44.70
C THR A 416 32.27 -6.73 45.95
N LEU A 417 31.60 -7.59 46.71
CA LEU A 417 31.48 -7.38 48.14
C LEU A 417 32.85 -7.70 48.74
N ASP A 418 33.59 -6.62 49.00
CA ASP A 418 34.77 -6.59 49.85
C ASP A 418 34.36 -6.97 51.28
N ASP A 419 34.12 -8.27 51.51
CA ASP A 419 34.02 -8.83 52.85
C ASP A 419 35.43 -8.82 53.45
N GLY A 420 35.79 -7.66 54.00
CA GLY A 420 37.01 -7.47 54.74
C GLY A 420 37.17 -8.54 55.82
N GLU A 421 38.28 -9.27 55.75
CA GLU A 421 38.79 -10.12 56.82
C GLU A 421 38.89 -9.30 58.12
N VAL A 422 37.95 -9.49 59.03
CA VAL A 422 38.17 -9.17 60.45
C VAL A 422 38.83 -10.39 61.08
N SER A 423 40.16 -10.39 61.09
CA SER A 423 40.95 -11.24 61.96
C SER A 423 40.76 -10.80 63.42
N THR A 424 40.02 -11.57 64.22
CA THR A 424 40.03 -11.42 65.68
C THR A 424 41.13 -12.29 66.26
N GLU A 425 42.28 -11.66 66.58
CA GLU A 425 43.25 -12.16 67.54
C GLU A 425 42.87 -11.75 68.98
N SER A 426 42.74 -12.75 69.85
CA SER A 426 43.02 -12.80 71.31
C SER A 426 42.38 -11.79 72.29
N VAL A 427 41.62 -12.33 73.26
CA VAL A 427 42.04 -12.48 74.68
C VAL A 427 41.53 -13.82 75.22
#